data_AF-A0A7X9G6T9-F1
#
_entry.id   AF-A0A7X9G6T9-F1
#
_cell.length_a   1.000
_cell.length_b   1.000
_cell.length_c   1.000
_cell.angle_alpha   90.00
_cell.angle_beta   90.00
_cell.angle_gamma   90.00
#
_symmetry.space_group_name_H-M   'P 1'
#
loop_
_entity.id
_entity.type
_entity.pdbx_description
1 polymer ?
#
loop_
_entity_poly.entity_id
_entity_poly.type
_entity_poly.pdbx_seq_one_letter_code
_entity_poly.pdbx_strand_id
1 'polypeptide(L)'
;MLLSLFLLICIFLCAACDGPKAAPYDERKSEALTRASAMLREQRYDEAIALLQATGPGEYHSLLELLHAQQNDLALLRQANALLLKGDYNELIALIEKAERRGEASPQLLQYRSLPQALQALQLFCRKRPWESAADLETAMHWLQPYLPVLQESAVFRDFWQQQEREKQALLEAEKRAGDAELIRQIDWELANFNEEAAWQAVQKFQQKNPTHELFSMLDVPKQRLAREFAKSLSAGTKPGLLVELALLLNLSHGDATLQRAVKKHFDAPKLEPPMSLAGLIAAARINDDPALYSAAYTQWLSRNSDKRKKPAFLVELLDSFFSRAEQFNARCWRTPCPGLTDWFDRINQIAVNASMQTTKETP
;
A
#
# COMPACT_ATOMS: atom_id res chain seq x y z
N MET A 1 -3.82 -69.03 75.32
CA MET A 1 -4.34 -68.65 74.00
C MET A 1 -3.30 -67.95 73.10
N LEU A 2 -2.39 -67.13 73.63
CA LEU A 2 -1.32 -66.51 72.82
C LEU A 2 -0.32 -67.49 72.18
N LEU A 3 0.00 -68.60 72.86
CA LEU A 3 0.93 -69.61 72.36
C LEU A 3 0.41 -70.35 71.11
N SER A 4 -0.90 -70.61 71.06
CA SER A 4 -1.59 -71.29 69.96
C SER A 4 -1.69 -70.39 68.72
N LEU A 5 -1.81 -69.08 68.92
CA LEU A 5 -1.82 -68.09 67.84
C LEU A 5 -0.42 -67.94 67.22
N PHE A 6 0.63 -67.95 68.05
CA PHE A 6 2.02 -67.86 67.59
C PHE A 6 2.43 -69.09 66.78
N LEU A 7 2.00 -70.28 67.20
CA LEU A 7 2.26 -71.53 66.47
C LEU A 7 1.54 -71.58 65.13
N LEU A 8 0.31 -71.05 65.05
CA LEU A 8 -0.44 -70.96 63.80
C LEU A 8 0.22 -69.98 62.81
N ILE A 9 0.73 -68.84 63.30
CA ILE A 9 1.46 -67.85 62.50
C ILE A 9 2.80 -68.40 61.99
N CYS A 10 3.53 -69.16 62.81
CA CYS A 10 4.77 -69.83 62.38
C CYS A 10 4.52 -70.92 61.34
N ILE A 11 3.43 -71.68 61.44
CA ILE A 11 3.06 -72.67 60.42
C ILE A 11 2.64 -71.99 59.11
N PHE A 12 1.90 -70.88 59.17
CA PHE A 12 1.53 -70.10 57.98
C PHE A 12 2.73 -69.38 57.32
N LEU A 13 3.71 -68.91 58.10
CA LEU A 13 4.96 -68.33 57.58
C LEU A 13 5.89 -69.37 56.94
N CYS A 14 5.93 -70.60 57.46
CA CYS A 14 6.69 -71.69 56.84
C CYS A 14 5.97 -72.28 55.61
N ALA A 15 4.64 -72.31 55.58
CA ALA A 15 3.84 -72.78 54.43
C ALA A 15 3.74 -71.75 53.28
N ALA A 16 4.06 -70.47 53.53
CA ALA A 16 4.10 -69.43 52.50
C ALA A 16 5.43 -69.38 51.71
N CYS A 17 6.39 -70.26 52.01
CA CYS A 17 7.67 -70.38 51.28
C CYS A 17 7.67 -71.39 50.13
N ASP A 18 6.51 -71.95 49.76
CA ASP A 18 6.31 -72.70 48.51
C ASP A 18 5.66 -71.84 47.41
N GLY A 19 5.94 -70.54 47.43
CA GLY A 19 5.79 -69.74 46.21
C GLY A 19 6.73 -70.29 45.12
N PRO A 20 6.34 -70.27 43.84
CA PRO A 20 7.25 -70.70 42.77
C PRO A 20 8.59 -69.99 42.95
N LYS A 21 9.69 -70.75 43.03
CA LYS A 21 11.05 -70.21 43.05
C LYS A 21 11.13 -69.12 42.00
N ALA A 22 11.57 -67.92 42.38
CA ALA A 22 11.83 -66.84 41.44
C ALA A 22 12.64 -67.43 40.28
N ALA A 23 12.16 -67.19 39.05
CA ALA A 23 12.81 -67.72 37.86
C ALA A 23 14.32 -67.35 37.91
N PRO A 24 15.22 -68.28 37.56
CA PRO A 24 16.64 -67.99 37.58
C PRO A 24 16.92 -66.74 36.74
N TYR A 25 17.70 -65.81 37.30
CA TYR A 25 18.10 -64.59 36.62
C TYR A 25 18.90 -64.94 35.37
N ASP A 26 18.43 -64.49 34.20
CA ASP A 26 19.09 -64.73 32.93
C ASP A 26 19.99 -63.54 32.56
N GLU A 27 21.30 -63.72 32.75
CA GLU A 27 22.32 -62.71 32.42
C GLU A 27 22.27 -62.29 30.95
N ARG A 28 21.85 -63.18 30.04
CA ARG A 28 21.78 -62.87 28.61
C ARG A 28 20.71 -61.83 28.30
N LYS A 29 19.62 -61.81 29.06
CA LYS A 29 18.53 -60.82 28.94
C LYS A 29 18.95 -59.43 29.39
N SER A 30 19.71 -59.39 30.49
CA SER A 30 20.35 -58.18 30.99
C SER A 30 21.32 -57.59 29.96
N GLU A 31 22.15 -58.45 29.37
CA GLU A 31 23.11 -58.05 28.34
C GLU A 31 22.42 -57.56 27.05
N ALA A 32 21.36 -58.25 26.60
CA ALA A 32 20.56 -57.84 25.45
C ALA A 32 19.90 -56.46 25.67
N LEU A 33 19.31 -56.21 26.85
CA LEU A 33 18.76 -54.90 27.21
C LEU A 33 19.83 -53.81 27.24
N THR A 34 21.02 -54.12 27.78
CA THR A 34 22.13 -53.15 27.88
C THR A 34 22.63 -52.76 26.49
N ARG A 35 22.78 -53.74 25.60
CA ARG A 35 23.14 -53.53 24.19
C ARG A 35 22.05 -52.80 23.42
N ALA A 36 20.78 -53.16 23.60
CA ALA A 36 19.64 -52.46 23.00
C ALA A 36 19.59 -51.00 23.47
N SER A 37 19.81 -50.72 24.76
CA SER A 37 19.93 -49.36 25.31
C SER A 37 21.04 -48.56 24.63
N ALA A 38 22.22 -49.16 24.41
CA ALA A 38 23.31 -48.50 23.71
C ALA A 38 22.93 -48.17 22.25
N MET A 39 22.31 -49.12 21.54
CA MET A 39 21.80 -48.92 20.17
C MET A 39 20.73 -47.82 20.10
N LEU A 40 19.84 -47.74 21.08
CA LEU A 40 18.82 -46.67 21.15
C LEU A 40 19.44 -45.28 21.39
N ARG A 41 20.50 -45.19 22.22
CA ARG A 41 21.27 -43.94 22.39
C ARG A 41 21.95 -43.51 21.10
N GLU A 42 22.37 -44.46 20.28
CA GLU A 42 22.95 -44.24 18.96
C GLU A 42 21.90 -44.07 17.84
N GLN A 43 20.60 -44.02 18.17
CA GLN A 43 19.48 -43.93 17.21
C GLN A 43 19.38 -45.12 16.22
N ARG A 44 19.96 -46.28 16.57
CA ARG A 44 19.91 -47.53 15.79
C ARG A 44 18.71 -48.37 16.19
N TYR A 45 17.51 -47.85 15.91
CA TYR A 45 16.24 -48.44 16.34
C TYR A 45 15.99 -49.83 15.74
N ASP A 46 16.26 -50.03 14.45
CA ASP A 46 16.07 -51.32 13.77
C ASP A 46 16.90 -52.45 14.40
N GLU A 47 18.15 -52.15 14.76
CA GLU A 47 19.07 -53.11 15.36
C GLU A 47 18.68 -53.43 16.80
N ALA A 48 18.22 -52.42 17.55
CA ALA A 48 17.69 -52.61 18.90
C ALA A 48 16.42 -53.48 18.90
N ILE A 49 15.50 -53.25 17.95
CA ILE A 49 14.27 -54.02 17.78
C ILE A 49 14.61 -55.48 17.41
N ALA A 50 15.49 -55.69 16.43
CA ALA A 50 15.90 -57.03 16.01
C ALA A 50 16.56 -57.82 17.16
N LEU A 51 17.41 -57.16 17.95
CA LEU A 51 18.06 -57.76 19.11
C LEU A 51 17.04 -58.19 20.18
N LEU A 52 16.06 -57.31 20.48
CA LEU A 52 15.02 -57.57 21.48
C LEU A 52 14.01 -58.64 21.03
N GLN A 53 13.71 -58.73 19.73
CA GLN A 53 12.86 -59.78 19.15
C GLN A 53 13.52 -61.16 19.19
N ALA A 54 14.84 -61.22 19.03
CA ALA A 54 15.60 -62.48 19.04
C ALA A 54 15.67 -63.14 20.43
N THR A 55 15.46 -62.38 21.51
CA THR A 55 15.53 -62.85 22.90
C THR A 55 14.35 -63.73 23.34
N GLY A 56 13.26 -63.79 22.58
CA GLY A 56 12.15 -64.73 22.80
C GLY A 56 10.76 -64.10 22.73
N PRO A 57 9.71 -64.90 22.45
CA PRO A 57 8.34 -64.40 22.31
C PRO A 57 7.76 -63.95 23.66
N GLY A 58 7.34 -62.68 23.75
CA GLY A 58 6.50 -62.15 24.83
C GLY A 58 7.21 -61.35 25.93
N GLU A 59 8.54 -61.46 26.08
CA GLU A 59 9.24 -60.85 27.23
C GLU A 59 9.38 -59.33 27.11
N TYR A 60 9.61 -58.83 25.90
CA TYR A 60 9.77 -57.41 25.61
C TYR A 60 8.60 -56.85 24.81
N HIS A 61 7.43 -57.51 24.83
CA HIS A 61 6.33 -57.17 23.94
C HIS A 61 5.94 -55.69 24.02
N SER A 62 5.71 -55.14 25.21
CA SER A 62 5.36 -53.73 25.39
C SER A 62 6.48 -52.75 25.02
N LEU A 63 7.75 -53.14 25.23
CA LEU A 63 8.90 -52.32 24.83
C LEU A 63 9.03 -52.30 23.30
N LEU A 64 8.83 -53.45 22.64
CA LEU A 64 8.83 -53.56 21.19
C LEU A 64 7.69 -52.76 20.57
N GLU A 65 6.49 -52.80 21.15
CA GLU A 65 5.36 -51.96 20.72
C GLU A 65 5.70 -50.46 20.79
N LEU A 66 6.31 -50.01 21.89
CA LEU A 66 6.76 -48.63 22.04
C LEU A 66 7.83 -48.24 21.01
N LEU A 67 8.81 -49.12 20.76
CA LEU A 67 9.87 -48.88 19.78
C LEU A 67 9.33 -48.83 18.34
N HIS A 68 8.42 -49.74 17.99
CA HIS A 68 7.73 -49.73 16.69
C HIS A 68 6.88 -48.47 16.51
N ALA A 69 6.15 -48.05 17.55
CA ALA A 69 5.39 -46.80 17.53
C ALA A 69 6.31 -45.59 17.30
N GLN A 70 7.42 -45.52 18.04
CA GLN A 70 8.40 -44.44 17.88
C GLN A 70 9.07 -44.44 16.50
N GLN A 71 9.34 -45.60 15.92
CA GLN A 71 9.88 -45.70 14.55
C GLN A 71 8.88 -45.23 13.50
N ASN A 72 7.61 -45.62 13.64
CA ASN A 72 6.53 -45.15 12.78
C ASN A 72 6.35 -43.63 12.88
N ASP A 73 6.40 -43.07 14.09
CA ASP A 73 6.36 -41.62 14.31
C ASP A 73 7.49 -40.90 13.57
N LEU A 74 8.73 -41.40 13.70
CA LEU A 74 9.89 -40.85 12.99
C LEU A 74 9.74 -40.95 11.46
N ALA A 75 9.18 -42.05 10.96
CA ALA A 75 8.92 -42.23 9.53
C ALA A 75 7.87 -41.24 9.02
N LEU A 76 6.77 -41.04 9.75
CA LEU A 76 5.73 -40.06 9.43
C LEU A 76 6.28 -38.63 9.44
N LEU A 77 7.09 -38.27 10.43
CA LEU A 77 7.74 -36.95 10.49
C LEU A 77 8.70 -36.72 9.31
N ARG A 78 9.47 -37.73 8.91
CA ARG A 78 10.34 -37.64 7.72
C ARG A 78 9.52 -37.43 6.45
N GLN A 79 8.41 -38.16 6.28
CA GLN A 79 7.51 -37.96 5.14
C GLN A 79 6.88 -36.57 5.14
N ALA A 80 6.39 -36.11 6.29
CA ALA A 80 5.82 -34.76 6.44
C ALA A 80 6.82 -33.67 6.05
N ASN A 81 8.06 -33.78 6.54
CA ASN A 81 9.14 -32.85 6.17
C ASN A 81 9.48 -32.89 4.68
N ALA A 82 9.50 -34.09 4.07
CA ALA A 82 9.75 -34.21 2.63
C ALA A 82 8.65 -33.53 1.79
N LEU A 83 7.38 -33.67 2.20
CA LEU A 83 6.24 -33.01 1.54
C LEU A 83 6.28 -31.48 1.70
N LEU A 84 6.65 -31.00 2.90
CA LEU A 84 6.86 -29.56 3.13
C LEU A 84 7.95 -28.97 2.24
N LEU A 85 9.10 -29.66 2.13
CA LEU A 85 10.22 -29.21 1.30
C LEU A 85 9.86 -29.16 -0.19
N LYS A 86 8.98 -30.05 -0.65
CA LYS A 86 8.47 -30.06 -2.03
C LYS A 86 7.33 -29.05 -2.27
N GLY A 87 6.68 -28.56 -1.21
CA GLY A 87 5.50 -27.71 -1.30
C GLY A 87 4.19 -28.48 -1.57
N ASP A 88 4.19 -29.81 -1.34
CA ASP A 88 3.04 -30.69 -1.60
C ASP A 88 2.05 -30.65 -0.43
N TYR A 89 1.47 -29.48 -0.17
CA TYR A 89 0.65 -29.21 1.01
C TYR A 89 -0.61 -30.09 1.11
N ASN A 90 -1.22 -30.45 -0.02
CA ASN A 90 -2.42 -31.31 -0.04
C ASN A 90 -2.09 -32.75 0.38
N GLU A 91 -0.94 -33.28 -0.06
CA GLU A 91 -0.47 -34.60 0.36
C GLU A 91 -0.07 -34.60 1.83
N LEU A 92 0.50 -33.50 2.33
CA LEU A 92 0.81 -33.33 3.75
C LEU A 92 -0.45 -33.37 4.62
N ILE A 93 -1.51 -32.66 4.22
CA ILE A 93 -2.80 -32.68 4.92
C ILE A 93 -3.34 -34.11 4.95
N ALA A 94 -3.34 -34.80 3.79
CA ALA A 94 -3.83 -36.18 3.70
C ALA A 94 -3.03 -37.16 4.58
N LEU A 95 -1.71 -36.97 4.68
CA LEU A 95 -0.84 -37.76 5.55
C LEU A 95 -1.18 -37.57 7.03
N ILE A 96 -1.36 -36.32 7.47
CA ILE A 96 -1.71 -36.00 8.86
C ILE A 96 -3.10 -36.53 9.21
N GLU A 97 -4.11 -36.32 8.36
CA GLU A 97 -5.47 -36.83 8.59
C GLU A 97 -5.49 -38.37 8.67
N LYS A 98 -4.70 -39.04 7.82
CA LYS A 98 -4.60 -40.51 7.83
C LYS A 98 -3.95 -41.00 9.12
N ALA A 99 -2.90 -40.35 9.60
CA ALA A 99 -2.25 -40.66 10.86
C ALA A 99 -3.19 -40.42 12.06
N GLU A 100 -3.93 -39.30 12.06
CA GLU A 100 -4.93 -38.99 13.09
C GLU A 100 -6.03 -40.07 13.16
N ARG A 101 -6.60 -40.47 12.02
CA ARG A 101 -7.65 -41.50 11.96
C ARG A 101 -7.19 -42.87 12.44
N ARG A 102 -5.88 -43.16 12.36
CA ARG A 102 -5.29 -44.43 12.79
C ARG A 102 -4.84 -44.42 14.25
N GLY A 103 -4.89 -43.26 14.93
CA GLY A 103 -4.32 -43.11 16.26
C GLY A 103 -2.78 -43.11 16.27
N GLU A 104 -2.16 -42.91 15.11
CA GLU A 104 -0.70 -42.88 14.90
C GLU A 104 -0.16 -41.43 14.93
N ALA A 105 -1.00 -40.44 15.24
CA ALA A 105 -0.60 -39.03 15.25
C ALA A 105 0.10 -38.66 16.57
N SER A 106 1.43 -38.56 16.51
CA SER A 106 2.22 -38.03 17.62
C SER A 106 1.97 -36.53 17.85
N PRO A 107 2.18 -36.01 19.08
CA PRO A 107 2.06 -34.58 19.36
C PRO A 107 2.93 -33.69 18.46
N GLN A 108 4.08 -34.21 18.03
CA GLN A 108 4.99 -33.52 17.10
C GLN A 108 4.40 -33.44 15.69
N LEU A 109 3.76 -34.52 15.21
CA LEU A 109 3.08 -34.53 13.91
C LEU A 109 1.88 -33.56 13.91
N LEU A 110 1.16 -33.47 15.04
CA LEU A 110 0.01 -32.56 15.18
C LEU A 110 0.38 -31.08 15.10
N GLN A 111 1.63 -30.70 15.40
CA GLN A 111 2.11 -29.32 15.20
C GLN A 111 2.05 -28.91 13.73
N TYR A 112 2.17 -29.87 12.79
CA TYR A 112 2.09 -29.62 11.36
C TYR A 112 0.67 -29.42 10.85
N ARG A 113 -0.37 -29.61 11.66
CA ARG A 113 -1.77 -29.63 11.20
C ARG A 113 -2.21 -28.31 10.56
N SER A 114 -1.79 -27.18 11.14
CA SER A 114 -2.15 -25.83 10.67
C SER A 114 -1.15 -25.24 9.67
N LEU A 115 0.05 -25.80 9.59
CA LEU A 115 1.15 -25.30 8.76
C LEU A 115 0.85 -25.30 7.24
N PRO A 116 0.35 -26.39 6.61
CA PRO A 116 0.09 -26.38 5.17
C PRO A 116 -0.96 -25.34 4.77
N GLN A 117 -2.01 -25.16 5.57
CA GLN A 117 -3.03 -24.13 5.30
C GLN A 117 -2.44 -22.72 5.39
N ALA A 118 -1.61 -22.47 6.41
CA ALA A 118 -0.91 -21.20 6.58
C ALA A 118 0.05 -20.90 5.42
N LEU A 119 0.81 -21.90 4.94
CA LEU A 119 1.75 -21.75 3.83
C LEU A 119 1.05 -21.60 2.48
N GLN A 120 -0.05 -22.32 2.23
CA GLN A 120 -0.91 -22.09 1.06
C GLN A 120 -1.46 -20.65 1.06
N ALA A 121 -1.88 -20.16 2.22
CA ALA A 121 -2.33 -18.78 2.36
C ALA A 121 -1.20 -17.79 2.06
N LEU A 122 -0.02 -17.99 2.62
CA LEU A 122 1.13 -17.15 2.31
C LEU A 122 1.49 -17.17 0.81
N GLN A 123 1.39 -18.32 0.15
CA GLN A 123 1.65 -18.43 -1.29
C GLN A 123 0.63 -17.62 -2.12
N LEU A 124 -0.65 -17.68 -1.77
CA LEU A 124 -1.69 -16.89 -2.43
C LEU A 124 -1.51 -15.40 -2.19
N PHE A 125 -1.10 -15.00 -0.98
CA PHE A 125 -0.74 -13.62 -0.66
C PHE A 125 0.41 -13.14 -1.56
N CYS A 126 1.50 -13.89 -1.65
CA CYS A 126 2.67 -13.52 -2.45
C CYS A 126 2.37 -13.44 -3.96
N ARG A 127 1.42 -14.23 -4.46
CA ARG A 127 0.99 -14.21 -5.87
C ARG A 127 0.24 -12.95 -6.28
N LYS A 128 -0.38 -12.21 -5.34
CA LYS A 128 -1.14 -11.00 -5.63
C LYS A 128 -0.27 -9.75 -5.86
N ARG A 129 1.03 -9.85 -5.62
CA ARG A 129 1.97 -8.72 -5.78
C ARG A 129 2.22 -8.42 -7.27
N PRO A 130 2.44 -7.16 -7.65
CA PRO A 130 2.49 -5.95 -6.82
C PRO A 130 1.10 -5.44 -6.40
N TRP A 131 1.04 -4.68 -5.30
CA TRP A 131 -0.21 -4.13 -4.77
C TRP A 131 -0.62 -2.84 -5.50
N GLU A 132 -1.90 -2.71 -5.84
CA GLU A 132 -2.46 -1.51 -6.50
C GLU A 132 -2.78 -0.40 -5.49
N SER A 133 -3.37 -0.76 -4.36
CA SER A 133 -3.75 0.17 -3.29
C SER A 133 -3.38 -0.34 -1.89
N ALA A 134 -3.36 0.58 -0.92
CA ALA A 134 -3.21 0.24 0.49
C ALA A 134 -4.36 -0.64 1.00
N ALA A 135 -5.58 -0.45 0.49
CA ALA A 135 -6.76 -1.24 0.85
C ALA A 135 -6.67 -2.69 0.38
N ASP A 136 -6.10 -2.93 -0.81
CA ASP A 136 -5.87 -4.28 -1.32
C ASP A 136 -4.88 -5.05 -0.46
N LEU A 137 -3.77 -4.39 -0.10
CA LEU A 137 -2.78 -4.93 0.82
C LEU A 137 -3.39 -5.19 2.20
N GLU A 138 -4.16 -4.25 2.75
CA GLU A 138 -4.83 -4.43 4.05
C GLU A 138 -5.78 -5.62 4.04
N THR A 139 -6.56 -5.78 2.98
CA THR A 139 -7.47 -6.92 2.80
C THR A 139 -6.69 -8.24 2.73
N ALA A 140 -5.58 -8.27 1.99
CA ALA A 140 -4.72 -9.44 1.90
C ALA A 140 -4.05 -9.77 3.24
N MET A 141 -3.64 -8.75 4.01
CA MET A 141 -3.08 -8.91 5.35
C MET A 141 -4.12 -9.42 6.34
N HIS A 142 -5.36 -8.91 6.28
CA HIS A 142 -6.47 -9.43 7.07
C HIS A 142 -6.76 -10.90 6.80
N TRP A 143 -6.65 -11.33 5.54
CA TRP A 143 -6.82 -12.72 5.19
C TRP A 143 -5.74 -13.64 5.79
N LEU A 144 -4.53 -13.13 6.03
CA LEU A 144 -3.45 -13.85 6.70
C LEU A 144 -3.56 -13.85 8.23
N GLN A 145 -4.37 -12.98 8.85
CA GLN A 145 -4.47 -12.86 10.31
C GLN A 145 -4.70 -14.18 11.06
N PRO A 146 -5.60 -15.09 10.62
CA PRO A 146 -5.84 -16.35 11.32
C PRO A 146 -4.60 -17.25 11.38
N TYR A 147 -3.67 -17.08 10.46
CA TYR A 147 -2.48 -17.93 10.31
C TYR A 147 -1.22 -17.32 10.95
N LEU A 148 -1.31 -16.09 11.46
CA LEU A 148 -0.16 -15.40 12.07
C LEU A 148 0.52 -16.17 13.20
N PRO A 149 -0.20 -16.84 14.13
CA PRO A 149 0.46 -17.56 15.22
C PRO A 149 1.47 -18.62 14.73
N VAL A 150 1.14 -19.29 13.62
CA VAL A 150 1.99 -20.34 13.02
C VAL A 150 3.10 -19.71 12.18
N LEU A 151 2.78 -18.69 11.38
CA LEU A 151 3.74 -18.07 10.47
C LEU A 151 4.81 -17.27 11.24
N GLN A 152 4.45 -16.63 12.36
CA GLN A 152 5.35 -15.79 13.17
C GLN A 152 6.39 -16.59 13.97
N GLU A 153 6.30 -17.92 14.01
CA GLU A 153 7.38 -18.78 14.51
C GLU A 153 8.66 -18.61 13.67
N SER A 154 8.51 -18.29 12.38
CA SER A 154 9.63 -17.98 11.48
C SER A 154 10.10 -16.53 11.63
N ALA A 155 11.38 -16.34 11.96
CA ALA A 155 12.01 -15.02 11.97
C ALA A 155 11.90 -14.30 10.61
N VAL A 156 12.08 -15.04 9.52
CA VAL A 156 11.99 -14.52 8.14
C VAL A 156 10.57 -13.99 7.85
N PHE A 157 9.54 -14.68 8.35
CA PHE A 157 8.17 -14.22 8.17
C PHE A 157 7.89 -12.95 8.99
N ARG A 158 8.44 -12.81 10.20
CA ARG A 158 8.29 -11.58 11.00
C ARG A 158 8.88 -10.37 10.28
N ASP A 159 10.05 -10.53 9.67
CA ASP A 159 10.68 -9.46 8.88
C ASP A 159 9.86 -9.12 7.63
N PHE A 160 9.37 -10.15 6.93
CA PHE A 160 8.45 -9.99 5.80
C PHE A 160 7.18 -9.23 6.21
N TRP A 161 6.57 -9.58 7.34
CA TRP A 161 5.35 -8.94 7.83
C TRP A 161 5.56 -7.46 8.13
N GLN A 162 6.66 -7.12 8.82
CA GLN A 162 7.04 -5.71 9.05
C GLN A 162 7.29 -4.97 7.74
N GLN A 163 7.86 -5.62 6.73
CA GLN A 163 8.03 -5.02 5.41
C GLN A 163 6.67 -4.72 4.76
N GLN A 164 5.69 -5.62 4.87
CA GLN A 164 4.34 -5.38 4.35
C GLN A 164 3.63 -4.24 5.08
N GLU A 165 3.80 -4.10 6.41
CA GLU A 165 3.29 -2.95 7.15
C GLU A 165 3.89 -1.62 6.67
N ARG A 166 5.20 -1.59 6.39
CA ARG A 166 5.86 -0.40 5.81
C ARG A 166 5.39 -0.11 4.39
N GLU A 167 5.20 -1.14 3.57
CA GLU A 167 4.68 -1.02 2.20
C GLU A 167 3.25 -0.43 2.22
N LYS A 168 2.40 -0.85 3.17
CA LYS A 168 1.07 -0.26 3.38
C LYS A 168 1.14 1.23 3.68
N GLN A 169 2.03 1.65 4.59
CA GLN A 169 2.18 3.07 4.92
C GLN A 169 2.67 3.89 3.72
N ALA A 170 3.62 3.35 2.94
CA ALA A 170 4.09 3.99 1.73
C ALA A 170 2.98 4.18 0.68
N LEU A 171 2.12 3.16 0.50
CA LEU A 171 0.94 3.25 -0.36
C LEU A 171 -0.06 4.30 0.14
N LEU A 172 -0.37 4.32 1.43
CA LEU A 172 -1.25 5.32 2.04
C LEU A 172 -0.73 6.75 1.83
N GLU A 173 0.57 6.97 2.00
CA GLU A 173 1.19 8.26 1.74
C GLU A 173 1.12 8.65 0.25
N ALA A 174 1.35 7.71 -0.65
CA ALA A 174 1.28 7.93 -2.08
C ALA A 174 -0.16 8.27 -2.53
N GLU A 175 -1.14 7.53 -2.04
CA GLU A 175 -2.56 7.78 -2.29
C GLU A 175 -3.00 9.13 -1.75
N LYS A 176 -2.58 9.49 -0.53
CA LYS A 176 -2.85 10.81 0.05
C LYS A 176 -2.26 11.92 -0.81
N ARG A 177 -0.99 11.81 -1.22
CA ARG A 177 -0.34 12.79 -2.11
C ARG A 177 -1.04 12.90 -3.46
N ALA A 178 -1.46 11.78 -4.05
CA ALA A 178 -2.21 11.76 -5.30
C ALA A 178 -3.57 12.44 -5.16
N GLY A 179 -4.30 12.17 -4.06
CA GLY A 179 -5.58 12.80 -3.74
C GLY A 179 -5.46 14.31 -3.53
N ASP A 180 -4.42 14.76 -2.82
CA ASP A 180 -4.13 16.18 -2.61
C ASP A 180 -3.81 16.87 -3.95
N ALA A 181 -2.95 16.26 -4.77
CA ALA A 181 -2.59 16.77 -6.09
C ALA A 181 -3.80 16.88 -7.03
N GLU A 182 -4.72 15.91 -6.99
CA GLU A 182 -5.94 15.95 -7.80
C GLU A 182 -6.85 17.11 -7.40
N LEU A 183 -7.00 17.37 -6.11
CA LEU A 183 -7.81 18.50 -5.62
C LEU A 183 -7.19 19.85 -5.95
N ILE A 184 -5.86 19.98 -5.81
CA ILE A 184 -5.12 21.18 -6.25
C ILE A 184 -5.33 21.40 -7.75
N ARG A 185 -5.24 20.33 -8.57
CA ARG A 185 -5.48 20.39 -10.01
C ARG A 185 -6.92 20.80 -10.33
N GLN A 186 -7.89 20.32 -9.56
CA GLN A 186 -9.29 20.72 -9.70
C GLN A 186 -9.49 22.20 -9.38
N ILE A 187 -8.89 22.72 -8.30
CA ILE A 187 -8.93 24.14 -7.95
C ILE A 187 -8.36 24.99 -9.09
N ASP A 188 -7.18 24.64 -9.59
CA ASP A 188 -6.54 25.31 -10.74
C ASP A 188 -7.45 25.32 -11.99
N TRP A 189 -8.06 24.17 -12.28
CA TRP A 189 -8.96 24.02 -13.42
C TRP A 189 -10.22 24.88 -13.31
N GLU A 190 -10.88 24.91 -12.16
CA GLU A 190 -12.09 25.71 -11.98
C GLU A 190 -11.78 27.21 -12.00
N LEU A 191 -10.65 27.64 -11.41
CA LEU A 191 -10.18 29.03 -11.51
C LEU A 191 -9.88 29.44 -12.95
N ALA A 192 -9.21 28.57 -13.72
CA ALA A 192 -8.91 28.82 -15.13
C ALA A 192 -10.17 28.96 -16.01
N ASN A 193 -11.29 28.37 -15.59
CA ASN A 193 -12.59 28.47 -16.26
C ASN A 193 -13.52 29.51 -15.62
N PHE A 194 -13.03 30.35 -14.72
CA PHE A 194 -13.80 31.38 -14.00
C PHE A 194 -14.99 30.87 -13.19
N ASN A 195 -14.91 29.63 -12.74
CA ASN A 195 -15.95 29.02 -11.92
C ASN A 195 -15.57 29.14 -10.45
N GLU A 196 -15.64 30.35 -9.90
CA GLU A 196 -15.19 30.64 -8.54
C GLU A 196 -15.92 29.81 -7.48
N GLU A 197 -17.22 29.59 -7.66
CA GLU A 197 -18.02 28.78 -6.74
C GLU A 197 -17.51 27.33 -6.71
N ALA A 198 -17.29 26.71 -7.88
CA ALA A 198 -16.75 25.35 -7.94
C ALA A 198 -15.30 25.26 -7.43
N ALA A 199 -14.48 26.29 -7.67
CA ALA A 199 -13.15 26.37 -7.10
C ALA A 199 -13.18 26.36 -5.56
N TRP A 200 -14.05 27.17 -4.95
CA TRP A 200 -14.23 27.18 -3.49
C TRP A 200 -14.85 25.89 -2.94
N GLN A 201 -15.76 25.24 -3.67
CA GLN A 201 -16.24 23.91 -3.31
C GLN A 201 -15.11 22.87 -3.31
N ALA A 202 -14.18 22.92 -4.28
CA ALA A 202 -13.00 22.06 -4.30
C ALA A 202 -12.04 22.36 -3.13
N VAL A 203 -11.84 23.64 -2.78
CA VAL A 203 -11.08 24.07 -1.59
C VAL A 203 -11.70 23.50 -0.30
N GLN A 204 -13.02 23.58 -0.13
CA GLN A 204 -13.71 23.02 1.04
C GLN A 204 -13.54 21.50 1.14
N LYS A 205 -13.70 20.79 0.02
CA LYS A 205 -13.45 19.33 -0.04
C LYS A 205 -12.00 19.02 0.34
N PHE A 206 -11.05 19.84 -0.11
CA PHE A 206 -9.65 19.67 0.25
C PHE A 206 -9.38 19.93 1.73
N GLN A 207 -10.00 20.96 2.31
CA GLN A 207 -9.86 21.28 3.73
C GLN A 207 -10.42 20.18 4.63
N GLN A 208 -11.54 19.57 4.23
CA GLN A 208 -12.12 18.43 4.95
C GLN A 208 -11.21 17.20 4.93
N LYS A 209 -10.51 16.96 3.81
CA LYS A 209 -9.61 15.79 3.67
C LYS A 209 -8.23 16.01 4.27
N ASN A 210 -7.68 17.22 4.19
CA ASN A 210 -6.33 17.54 4.67
C ASN A 210 -6.26 18.94 5.29
N PRO A 211 -6.83 19.17 6.49
CA PRO A 211 -6.96 20.50 7.07
C PRO A 211 -5.62 21.18 7.39
N THR A 212 -4.54 20.40 7.52
CA THR A 212 -3.19 20.90 7.83
C THR A 212 -2.36 21.19 6.58
N HIS A 213 -2.93 21.07 5.38
CA HIS A 213 -2.21 21.33 4.13
C HIS A 213 -1.76 22.80 4.05
N GLU A 214 -0.56 23.03 3.49
CA GLU A 214 0.08 24.35 3.46
C GLU A 214 -0.78 25.43 2.79
N LEU A 215 -1.58 25.06 1.79
CA LEU A 215 -2.53 25.95 1.11
C LEU A 215 -3.42 26.72 2.10
N PHE A 216 -3.95 26.05 3.13
CA PHE A 216 -4.90 26.67 4.08
C PHE A 216 -4.23 27.72 4.96
N SER A 217 -2.96 27.52 5.31
CA SER A 217 -2.16 28.55 5.98
C SER A 217 -2.05 29.85 5.17
N MET A 218 -2.21 29.80 3.85
CA MET A 218 -2.19 30.95 2.96
C MET A 218 -3.57 31.57 2.75
N LEU A 219 -4.65 30.81 2.98
CA LEU A 219 -6.03 31.27 2.85
C LEU A 219 -6.55 31.88 4.16
N ASP A 220 -6.08 31.39 5.32
CA ASP A 220 -6.54 31.81 6.66
C ASP A 220 -5.91 33.12 7.18
N VAL A 221 -5.00 33.74 6.41
CA VAL A 221 -4.37 35.01 6.81
C VAL A 221 -5.39 36.15 6.68
N PRO A 222 -5.49 37.07 7.67
CA PRO A 222 -6.37 38.23 7.57
C PRO A 222 -6.12 39.00 6.27
N LYS A 223 -7.20 39.40 5.56
CA LYS A 223 -7.13 40.02 4.23
C LYS A 223 -6.10 41.16 4.11
N GLN A 224 -5.92 41.96 5.17
CA GLN A 224 -4.97 43.08 5.22
C GLN A 224 -3.49 42.67 5.38
N ARG A 225 -3.21 41.44 5.85
CA ARG A 225 -1.85 40.88 6.00
C ARG A 225 -1.44 39.98 4.83
N LEU A 226 -2.41 39.38 4.11
CA LEU A 226 -2.20 38.55 2.92
C LEU A 226 -1.24 39.22 1.91
N ALA A 227 -1.49 40.48 1.52
CA ALA A 227 -0.68 41.16 0.53
C ALA A 227 0.81 41.30 0.92
N ARG A 228 1.10 41.46 2.22
CA ARG A 228 2.50 41.57 2.72
C ARG A 228 3.15 40.20 2.87
N GLU A 229 2.40 39.20 3.32
CA GLU A 229 2.90 37.83 3.47
C GLU A 229 3.12 37.13 2.14
N PHE A 230 2.25 37.36 1.16
CA PHE A 230 2.49 36.94 -0.22
C PHE A 230 3.73 37.64 -0.79
N ALA A 231 3.83 38.97 -0.69
CA ALA A 231 5.01 39.69 -1.18
C ALA A 231 6.33 39.19 -0.56
N LYS A 232 6.33 38.82 0.73
CA LYS A 232 7.49 38.23 1.41
C LYS A 232 7.76 36.78 0.99
N SER A 233 6.74 35.93 0.95
CA SER A 233 6.87 34.52 0.56
C SER A 233 7.35 34.39 -0.90
N LEU A 234 6.85 35.28 -1.77
CA LEU A 234 7.26 35.41 -3.17
C LEU A 234 8.73 35.84 -3.32
N SER A 235 9.22 36.73 -2.47
CA SER A 235 10.61 37.18 -2.50
C SER A 235 11.61 36.17 -1.91
N ALA A 236 11.15 35.25 -1.07
CA ALA A 236 12.00 34.33 -0.32
C ALA A 236 12.10 32.93 -0.95
N GLY A 237 11.25 32.58 -1.92
CA GLY A 237 11.25 31.27 -2.59
C GLY A 237 10.95 30.09 -1.65
N THR A 238 10.33 30.35 -0.50
CA THR A 238 10.15 29.37 0.58
C THR A 238 8.94 28.46 0.42
N LYS A 239 8.03 28.76 -0.51
CA LYS A 239 6.75 28.05 -0.70
C LYS A 239 6.61 27.54 -2.14
N PRO A 240 5.90 26.43 -2.39
CA PRO A 240 5.67 25.93 -3.75
C PRO A 240 4.95 26.99 -4.60
N GLY A 241 5.53 27.36 -5.75
CA GLY A 241 5.00 28.41 -6.64
C GLY A 241 3.53 28.21 -6.99
N LEU A 242 3.15 26.97 -7.31
CA LEU A 242 1.77 26.57 -7.60
C LEU A 242 0.78 26.94 -6.48
N LEU A 243 1.11 26.67 -5.21
CA LEU A 243 0.20 26.94 -4.09
C LEU A 243 0.03 28.44 -3.84
N VAL A 244 1.10 29.21 -4.04
CA VAL A 244 1.05 30.67 -3.91
C VAL A 244 0.17 31.27 -5.01
N GLU A 245 0.33 30.82 -6.26
CA GLU A 245 -0.49 31.25 -7.39
C GLU A 245 -1.98 30.97 -7.14
N LEU A 246 -2.34 29.75 -6.71
CA LEU A 246 -3.73 29.40 -6.43
C LEU A 246 -4.30 30.21 -5.26
N ALA A 247 -3.54 30.39 -4.18
CA ALA A 247 -3.99 31.16 -3.03
C ALA A 247 -4.21 32.65 -3.38
N LEU A 248 -3.37 33.22 -4.24
CA LEU A 248 -3.53 34.59 -4.74
C LEU A 248 -4.80 34.73 -5.58
N LEU A 249 -5.04 33.80 -6.51
CA LEU A 249 -6.18 33.83 -7.42
C LEU A 249 -7.51 33.56 -6.70
N LEU A 250 -7.55 32.62 -5.74
CA LEU A 250 -8.72 32.37 -4.91
C LEU A 250 -9.16 33.60 -4.10
N ASN A 251 -8.20 34.39 -3.63
CA ASN A 251 -8.49 35.60 -2.86
C ASN A 251 -8.75 36.84 -3.73
N LEU A 252 -8.44 36.79 -5.04
CA LEU A 252 -8.49 37.96 -5.93
C LEU A 252 -9.91 38.54 -6.03
N SER A 253 -10.94 37.68 -6.15
CA SER A 253 -12.34 38.12 -6.27
C SER A 253 -12.93 38.70 -4.99
N HIS A 254 -12.29 38.42 -3.86
CA HIS A 254 -12.73 38.86 -2.53
C HIS A 254 -11.77 39.88 -1.89
N GLY A 255 -10.78 40.34 -2.65
CA GLY A 255 -9.64 41.14 -2.21
C GLY A 255 -9.85 42.64 -2.28
N ASP A 256 -9.07 43.37 -1.49
CA ASP A 256 -8.98 44.83 -1.56
C ASP A 256 -8.05 45.28 -2.71
N ALA A 257 -8.05 46.59 -3.02
CA ALA A 257 -7.17 47.16 -4.05
C ALA A 257 -5.67 46.94 -3.78
N THR A 258 -5.29 46.57 -2.55
CA THR A 258 -3.93 46.20 -2.16
C THR A 258 -3.57 44.81 -2.67
N LEU A 259 -4.46 43.83 -2.49
CA LEU A 259 -4.28 42.48 -3.01
C LEU A 259 -4.25 42.46 -4.53
N GLN A 260 -5.14 43.21 -5.20
CA GLN A 260 -5.13 43.33 -6.66
C GLN A 260 -3.79 43.85 -7.19
N ARG A 261 -3.19 44.84 -6.52
CA ARG A 261 -1.85 45.35 -6.86
C ARG A 261 -0.75 44.32 -6.61
N ALA A 262 -0.85 43.53 -5.54
CA ALA A 262 0.10 42.46 -5.24
C ALA A 262 0.04 41.33 -6.28
N VAL A 263 -1.16 40.90 -6.67
CA VAL A 263 -1.41 39.94 -7.74
C VAL A 263 -0.84 40.45 -9.06
N LYS A 264 -1.16 41.69 -9.42
CA LYS A 264 -0.61 42.31 -10.63
C LYS A 264 0.92 42.30 -10.60
N LYS A 265 1.53 42.77 -9.52
CA LYS A 265 2.99 42.80 -9.36
C LYS A 265 3.63 41.40 -9.45
N HIS A 266 2.96 40.36 -8.96
CA HIS A 266 3.48 39.00 -9.00
C HIS A 266 3.54 38.47 -10.44
N PHE A 267 2.45 38.61 -11.18
CA PHE A 267 2.33 38.10 -12.55
C PHE A 267 2.94 39.03 -13.62
N ASP A 268 3.21 40.28 -13.29
CA ASP A 268 3.90 41.29 -14.13
C ASP A 268 5.43 41.22 -14.01
N ALA A 269 5.98 40.46 -13.06
CA ALA A 269 7.42 40.47 -12.79
C ALA A 269 8.23 39.73 -13.87
N PRO A 270 9.03 40.41 -14.72
CA PRO A 270 9.71 39.81 -15.88
C PRO A 270 10.91 38.92 -15.53
N LYS A 271 11.24 38.77 -14.23
CA LYS A 271 12.38 37.98 -13.73
C LYS A 271 11.98 36.64 -13.13
N LEU A 272 10.69 36.33 -13.05
CA LEU A 272 10.20 35.06 -12.54
C LEU A 272 10.03 34.08 -13.71
N GLU A 273 10.26 32.79 -13.44
CA GLU A 273 9.84 31.72 -14.34
C GLU A 273 8.32 31.83 -14.62
N PRO A 274 7.85 31.40 -15.80
CA PRO A 274 6.43 31.45 -16.12
C PRO A 274 5.60 30.71 -15.05
N PRO A 275 4.38 31.20 -14.73
CA PRO A 275 3.51 30.56 -13.76
C PRO A 275 3.31 29.06 -14.01
N MET A 276 3.21 28.27 -12.94
CA MET A 276 3.05 26.81 -13.03
C MET A 276 1.58 26.38 -13.20
N SER A 277 0.66 27.13 -12.61
CA SER A 277 -0.78 26.89 -12.69
C SER A 277 -1.35 27.37 -14.02
N LEU A 278 -2.38 26.67 -14.51
CA LEU A 278 -3.11 27.11 -15.70
C LEU A 278 -3.78 28.46 -15.45
N ALA A 279 -4.42 28.63 -14.30
CA ALA A 279 -5.07 29.88 -13.92
C ALA A 279 -4.05 31.03 -13.78
N GLY A 280 -2.84 30.74 -13.26
CA GLY A 280 -1.73 31.69 -13.18
C GLY A 280 -1.21 32.10 -14.54
N LEU A 281 -1.02 31.16 -15.47
CA LEU A 281 -0.63 31.49 -16.85
C LEU A 281 -1.67 32.39 -17.53
N ILE A 282 -2.96 32.09 -17.34
CA ILE A 282 -4.04 32.92 -17.88
C ILE A 282 -4.03 34.32 -17.25
N ALA A 283 -3.82 34.42 -15.94
CA ALA A 283 -3.73 35.70 -15.24
C ALA A 283 -2.53 36.54 -15.72
N ALA A 284 -1.35 35.94 -15.85
CA ALA A 284 -0.16 36.60 -16.35
C ALA A 284 -0.29 37.01 -17.82
N ALA A 285 -0.86 36.15 -18.67
CA ALA A 285 -1.14 36.47 -20.06
C ALA A 285 -2.02 37.73 -20.20
N ARG A 286 -3.04 37.86 -19.34
CA ARG A 286 -3.93 39.05 -19.32
C ARG A 286 -3.24 40.31 -18.82
N ILE A 287 -2.40 40.18 -17.79
CA ILE A 287 -1.75 41.33 -17.16
C ILE A 287 -0.70 41.92 -18.09
N ASN A 288 0.04 41.05 -18.79
CA ASN A 288 1.16 41.41 -19.66
C ASN A 288 0.76 41.57 -21.13
N ASP A 289 -0.46 41.17 -21.50
CA ASP A 289 -0.93 41.06 -22.89
C ASP A 289 0.07 40.28 -23.77
N ASP A 290 0.58 39.16 -23.24
CA ASP A 290 1.66 38.38 -23.86
C ASP A 290 1.12 37.14 -24.62
N PRO A 291 1.24 37.10 -25.97
CA PRO A 291 0.82 35.96 -26.77
C PRO A 291 1.50 34.64 -26.42
N ALA A 292 2.75 34.67 -25.96
CA ALA A 292 3.49 33.46 -25.59
C ALA A 292 2.86 32.79 -24.36
N LEU A 293 2.42 33.58 -23.37
CA LEU A 293 1.73 33.08 -22.18
C LEU A 293 0.34 32.53 -22.53
N TYR A 294 -0.39 33.16 -23.46
CA TYR A 294 -1.64 32.61 -23.97
C TYR A 294 -1.45 31.26 -24.67
N SER A 295 -0.37 31.09 -25.44
CA SER A 295 -0.03 29.84 -26.10
C SER A 295 0.33 28.73 -25.09
N ALA A 296 1.10 29.07 -24.05
CA ALA A 296 1.43 28.15 -22.96
C ALA A 296 0.18 27.70 -22.18
N ALA A 297 -0.69 28.65 -21.83
CA ALA A 297 -1.98 28.37 -21.18
C ALA A 297 -2.86 27.46 -22.03
N TYR A 298 -2.96 27.72 -23.35
CA TYR A 298 -3.73 26.89 -24.26
C TYR A 298 -3.18 25.46 -24.36
N THR A 299 -1.87 25.31 -24.43
CA THR A 299 -1.21 24.00 -24.47
C THR A 299 -1.48 23.19 -23.20
N GLN A 300 -1.38 23.83 -22.03
CA GLN A 300 -1.67 23.19 -20.75
C GLN A 300 -3.17 22.89 -20.57
N TRP A 301 -4.05 23.72 -21.09
CA TRP A 301 -5.48 23.45 -21.10
C TRP A 301 -5.83 22.26 -22.01
N LEU A 302 -5.21 22.18 -23.19
CA LEU A 302 -5.44 21.12 -24.16
C LEU A 302 -4.97 19.74 -23.64
N SER A 303 -3.88 19.70 -22.88
CA SER A 303 -3.39 18.45 -22.28
C SER A 303 -4.29 17.92 -21.16
N ARG A 304 -5.10 18.80 -20.54
CA ARG A 304 -6.02 18.46 -19.45
C ARG A 304 -7.45 18.21 -19.92
N ASN A 305 -7.87 18.83 -21.03
CA ASN A 305 -9.22 18.68 -21.53
C ASN A 305 -9.38 17.47 -22.45
N SER A 306 -10.26 16.54 -22.08
CA SER A 306 -10.62 15.40 -22.93
C SER A 306 -11.58 15.79 -24.06
N ASP A 307 -12.40 16.83 -23.88
CA ASP A 307 -13.35 17.30 -24.90
C ASP A 307 -12.75 18.39 -25.78
N LYS A 308 -12.16 17.98 -26.91
CA LYS A 308 -11.56 18.89 -27.90
C LYS A 308 -12.55 19.85 -28.57
N ARG A 309 -13.87 19.68 -28.39
CA ARG A 309 -14.89 20.56 -29.00
C ARG A 309 -15.20 21.78 -28.13
N LYS A 310 -15.04 21.67 -26.81
CA LYS A 310 -15.19 22.82 -25.90
C LYS A 310 -14.05 23.80 -26.16
N LYS A 311 -14.30 25.11 -26.09
CA LYS A 311 -13.25 26.14 -26.12
C LYS A 311 -13.03 26.68 -24.71
N PRO A 312 -11.79 26.99 -24.32
CA PRO A 312 -11.55 27.60 -23.02
C PRO A 312 -12.18 28.99 -22.94
N ALA A 313 -12.75 29.34 -21.79
CA ALA A 313 -13.38 30.65 -21.58
C ALA A 313 -12.41 31.81 -21.84
N PHE A 314 -11.15 31.69 -21.42
CA PHE A 314 -10.14 32.73 -21.63
C PHE A 314 -9.82 32.98 -23.12
N LEU A 315 -9.95 31.97 -23.99
CA LEU A 315 -9.74 32.12 -25.42
C LEU A 315 -10.92 32.82 -26.08
N VAL A 316 -12.14 32.51 -25.65
CA VAL A 316 -13.35 33.22 -26.11
C VAL A 316 -13.25 34.69 -25.75
N GLU A 317 -12.92 35.02 -24.50
CA GLU A 317 -12.73 36.40 -24.04
C GLU A 317 -11.60 37.12 -24.80
N LEU A 318 -10.46 36.44 -25.03
CA LEU A 318 -9.37 37.00 -25.82
C LEU A 318 -9.82 37.36 -27.23
N LEU A 319 -10.48 36.43 -27.92
CA LEU A 319 -11.02 36.68 -29.26
C LEU A 319 -12.03 37.83 -29.22
N ASP A 320 -12.97 37.83 -28.28
CA ASP A 320 -13.94 38.90 -28.11
C ASP A 320 -13.24 40.26 -27.87
N SER A 321 -12.14 40.32 -27.13
CA SER A 321 -11.38 41.56 -26.91
C SER A 321 -10.67 42.10 -28.16
N PHE A 322 -10.34 41.22 -29.12
CA PHE A 322 -9.77 41.60 -30.42
C PHE A 322 -10.85 42.03 -31.40
N PHE A 323 -11.98 41.33 -31.43
CA PHE A 323 -13.03 41.54 -32.41
C PHE A 323 -14.09 42.55 -31.98
N SER A 324 -14.37 42.71 -30.67
CA SER A 324 -15.54 43.43 -30.13
C SER A 324 -15.25 44.88 -29.67
N ARG A 325 -14.08 45.47 -29.99
CA ARG A 325 -13.76 46.84 -29.55
C ARG A 325 -14.74 47.85 -30.16
N ALA A 326 -15.48 48.58 -29.33
CA ALA A 326 -16.51 49.55 -29.75
C ALA A 326 -15.98 50.62 -30.73
N GLU A 327 -14.71 50.98 -30.64
CA GLU A 327 -14.04 51.92 -31.55
C GLU A 327 -13.88 51.35 -32.98
N GLN A 328 -13.83 50.02 -33.13
CA GLN A 328 -13.61 49.35 -34.41
C GLN A 328 -14.92 49.12 -35.20
N PHE A 329 -16.08 49.05 -34.54
CA PHE A 329 -17.41 49.00 -35.20
C PHE A 329 -17.96 50.39 -35.55
N ASN A 330 -17.32 51.46 -35.07
CA ASN A 330 -17.72 52.83 -35.38
C ASN A 330 -17.07 53.39 -36.65
N ALA A 331 -16.20 52.64 -37.32
CA ALA A 331 -15.73 53.01 -38.64
C ALA A 331 -16.91 53.03 -39.62
N ARG A 332 -17.12 54.16 -40.32
CA ARG A 332 -18.28 54.39 -41.22
C ARG A 332 -18.47 53.30 -42.29
N CYS A 333 -17.45 52.50 -42.58
CA CYS A 333 -17.50 51.37 -43.51
C CYS A 333 -18.22 50.11 -42.98
N TRP A 334 -18.56 50.03 -41.69
CA TRP A 334 -19.22 48.85 -41.09
C TRP A 334 -20.73 49.03 -40.86
N ARG A 335 -21.30 50.15 -41.31
CA ARG A 335 -22.74 50.43 -41.23
C ARG A 335 -23.47 49.82 -42.43
N THR A 336 -23.53 48.49 -42.50
CA THR A 336 -24.47 47.75 -43.37
C THR A 336 -24.75 46.38 -42.71
N PRO A 337 -25.95 45.82 -42.87
CA PRO A 337 -26.57 45.02 -41.83
C PRO A 337 -25.92 43.64 -41.75
N CYS A 338 -25.21 43.39 -40.65
CA CYS A 338 -24.53 42.15 -40.28
C CYS A 338 -23.28 41.83 -41.15
N PRO A 339 -22.07 41.86 -40.57
CA PRO A 339 -20.86 41.44 -41.29
C PRO A 339 -20.99 39.97 -41.71
N GLY A 340 -20.65 39.68 -42.96
CA GLY A 340 -20.61 38.32 -43.50
C GLY A 340 -19.41 37.53 -42.97
N LEU A 341 -19.40 36.21 -43.22
CA LEU A 341 -18.27 35.32 -42.90
C LEU A 341 -16.96 35.77 -43.59
N THR A 342 -17.05 36.34 -44.78
CA THR A 342 -15.92 36.90 -45.53
C THR A 342 -15.32 38.13 -44.85
N ASP A 343 -16.15 39.05 -44.36
CA ASP A 343 -15.69 40.24 -43.63
C ASP A 343 -14.95 39.85 -42.34
N TRP A 344 -15.37 38.73 -41.72
CA TRP A 344 -14.70 38.12 -40.58
C TRP A 344 -13.31 37.57 -40.93
N PHE A 345 -13.18 36.81 -42.03
CA PHE A 345 -11.89 36.27 -42.46
C PHE A 345 -10.93 37.35 -42.95
N ASP A 346 -11.42 38.35 -43.66
CA ASP A 346 -10.62 39.50 -44.09
C ASP A 346 -10.13 40.30 -42.89
N ARG A 347 -10.94 40.40 -41.82
CA ARG A 347 -10.52 41.02 -40.56
C ARG A 347 -9.47 40.18 -39.82
N ILE A 348 -9.63 38.86 -39.75
CA ILE A 348 -8.60 37.96 -39.19
C ILE A 348 -7.28 38.14 -39.93
N ASN A 349 -7.31 38.19 -41.27
CA ASN A 349 -6.12 38.43 -42.08
C ASN A 349 -5.52 39.82 -41.84
N GLN A 350 -6.33 40.88 -41.79
CA GLN A 350 -5.84 42.23 -41.48
C GLN A 350 -5.18 42.30 -40.09
N ILE A 351 -5.78 41.68 -39.08
CA ILE A 351 -5.22 41.63 -37.72
C ILE A 351 -3.92 40.82 -37.71
N ALA A 352 -3.89 39.65 -38.37
CA ALA A 352 -2.69 38.82 -38.47
C ALA A 352 -1.53 39.56 -39.17
N VAL A 353 -1.81 40.25 -40.27
CA VAL A 353 -0.83 41.07 -41.00
C VAL A 353 -0.35 42.24 -40.14
N ASN A 354 -1.25 42.97 -39.48
CA ASN A 354 -0.87 44.11 -38.63
C ASN A 354 -0.08 43.69 -37.38
N ALA A 355 -0.43 42.56 -36.76
CA ALA A 355 0.32 41.99 -35.64
C ALA A 355 1.73 41.56 -36.06
N SER A 356 1.90 41.03 -37.28
CA SER A 356 3.21 40.69 -37.84
C SER A 356 4.07 41.90 -38.21
N MET A 357 3.48 43.08 -38.38
CA MET A 357 4.20 44.34 -38.68
C MET A 357 4.62 45.13 -37.44
N GLN A 358 4.05 44.87 -36.26
CA GLN A 358 4.44 45.58 -35.03
C GLN A 358 5.83 45.18 -34.49
N THR A 359 6.44 44.10 -35.00
CA THR A 359 7.81 43.68 -34.66
C THR A 359 8.90 44.42 -35.43
N THR A 360 8.55 45.30 -36.38
CA THR A 360 9.50 46.16 -37.11
C THR A 360 9.28 47.64 -36.78
N LYS A 361 9.50 48.01 -35.51
CA LYS A 361 9.94 49.38 -35.20
C LYS A 361 11.46 49.37 -35.12
N GLU A 362 12.10 49.56 -36.26
CA GLU A 362 13.46 50.09 -36.29
C GLU A 362 13.43 51.43 -35.55
N THR A 363 14.16 51.50 -34.43
CA THR A 363 14.47 52.74 -33.73
C THR A 363 15.23 53.69 -34.66
N PRO A 364 14.90 54.98 -34.71
CA PRO A 364 15.71 55.98 -35.41
C PRO A 364 17.10 56.14 -34.81
#